data_AF-A0A428YSV4-F1
#
_entry.id   AF-A0A428YSV4-F1
#
_cell.length_a   1.000
_cell.length_b   1.000
_cell.length_c   1.000
_cell.angle_alpha   90.00
_cell.angle_beta   90.00
_cell.angle_gamma   90.00
#
_symmetry.space_group_name_H-M   'P 1'
#
loop_
_entity.id
_entity.type
_entity.pdbx_description
1 polymer ?
#
loop_
_entity_poly.entity_id
_entity_poly.type
_entity_poly.pdbx_seq_one_letter_code
_entity_poly.pdbx_strand_id
1 'polypeptide(L)'
;MEIGFDLALQTLNGAPWAGCFQLPAGERYLSPCYGVGTPTVSVSIGSGEFGTGLAPNRLALLASFTQDSPGSYDAWNAARQNQAAFAEYAFDWATNFCTWAPDNPLGFSFERSCARHDFGYRNYKAAQRFEANKDRLDLAFYGDLQRQCATYEAVLQPPCYALAFVYYEATRIFGFQKVTDEQIAEAAKLMPKDTSGKAPSA
;
A
#
# COMPACT_ATOMS: atom_id res chain seq x y z
N MET A 1 8.65 -8.67 14.41
CA MET A 1 9.44 -9.90 14.63
C MET A 1 10.61 -9.50 15.51
N GLU A 2 10.88 -10.24 16.57
CA GLU A 2 11.93 -9.95 17.55
C GLU A 2 13.11 -10.87 17.22
N ILE A 3 14.31 -10.32 16.94
CA ILE A 3 15.52 -11.14 16.91
C ILE A 3 16.05 -11.16 18.34
N GLY A 4 16.02 -12.36 18.92
CA GLY A 4 16.71 -12.67 20.17
C GLY A 4 18.00 -13.42 19.88
N PHE A 5 19.06 -13.09 20.61
CA PHE A 5 20.27 -13.91 20.68
C PHE A 5 20.40 -14.47 22.09
N ASP A 6 20.63 -15.78 22.17
CA ASP A 6 20.96 -16.43 23.43
C ASP A 6 22.45 -16.24 23.72
N LEU A 7 22.73 -15.59 24.83
CA LEU A 7 24.08 -15.30 25.30
C LEU A 7 24.31 -16.01 26.62
N ALA A 8 25.51 -16.57 26.78
CA ALA A 8 26.04 -17.02 28.06
C ALA A 8 27.21 -16.11 28.45
N LEU A 9 27.03 -15.34 29.52
CA LEU A 9 28.02 -14.38 30.01
C LEU A 9 28.70 -14.93 31.26
N GLN A 10 30.03 -14.86 31.30
CA GLN A 10 30.84 -15.33 32.43
C GLN A 10 31.63 -14.18 33.06
N THR A 11 31.67 -14.14 34.39
CA THR A 11 32.52 -13.19 35.11
C THR A 11 33.98 -13.64 35.08
N LEU A 12 34.89 -12.74 34.69
CA LEU A 12 36.33 -13.04 34.63
C LEU A 12 36.97 -13.27 36.01
N ASN A 13 36.41 -12.68 37.06
CA ASN A 13 36.89 -12.81 38.44
C ASN A 13 36.14 -13.88 39.25
N GLY A 14 35.23 -14.63 38.61
CA GLY A 14 34.41 -15.67 39.25
C GLY A 14 33.35 -15.14 40.24
N ALA A 15 33.11 -13.83 40.30
CA ALA A 15 32.09 -13.26 41.16
C ALA A 15 30.67 -13.63 40.68
N PRO A 16 29.72 -13.92 41.58
CA PRO A 16 28.37 -14.27 41.16
C PRO A 16 27.62 -13.05 40.61
N TRP A 17 26.80 -13.27 39.59
CA TRP A 17 25.88 -12.27 39.08
C TRP A 17 24.74 -12.01 40.07
N ALA A 18 24.42 -10.74 40.34
CA ALA A 18 23.36 -10.33 41.28
C ALA A 18 21.98 -10.16 40.64
N GLY A 19 21.89 -10.13 39.30
CA GLY A 19 20.65 -9.92 38.56
C GLY A 19 20.89 -9.43 37.13
N CYS A 20 19.82 -9.04 36.43
CA CYS A 20 19.91 -8.38 35.13
C CYS A 20 20.22 -6.88 35.31
N PHE A 21 21.14 -6.34 34.53
CA PHE A 21 21.50 -4.91 34.56
C PHE A 21 20.85 -4.16 33.40
N GLN A 22 20.76 -2.83 33.46
CA GLN A 22 20.28 -2.07 32.31
C GLN A 22 21.20 -2.29 31.09
N LEU A 23 20.59 -2.64 29.96
CA LEU A 23 21.27 -2.75 28.68
C LEU A 23 21.37 -1.35 28.03
N PRO A 24 22.44 -1.08 27.26
CA PRO A 24 22.59 0.17 26.52
C PRO A 24 21.59 0.26 25.35
N ALA A 25 21.76 1.25 24.45
CA ALA A 25 21.26 1.33 23.07
C ALA A 25 19.84 0.82 22.71
N GLY A 26 18.90 0.79 23.66
CA GLY A 26 17.52 0.38 23.43
C GLY A 26 17.31 -1.14 23.43
N GLU A 27 18.32 -1.93 23.77
CA GLU A 27 18.15 -3.36 23.96
C GLU A 27 17.32 -3.68 25.22
N ARG A 28 16.59 -4.78 25.16
CA ARG A 28 15.82 -5.32 26.28
C ARG A 28 16.03 -6.82 26.43
N TYR A 29 15.87 -7.32 27.65
CA TYR A 29 15.84 -8.75 27.92
C TYR A 29 14.53 -9.35 27.44
N LEU A 30 14.65 -10.46 26.72
CA LEU A 30 13.52 -11.25 26.21
C LEU A 30 13.27 -12.49 27.08
N SER A 31 14.24 -12.82 27.95
CA SER A 31 14.14 -13.88 28.95
C SER A 31 14.57 -13.37 30.34
N PRO A 32 14.19 -14.06 31.43
CA PRO A 32 14.82 -13.86 32.73
C PRO A 32 16.33 -14.19 32.68
N CYS A 33 17.11 -13.61 33.60
CA CYS A 33 18.50 -14.00 33.81
C CYS A 33 18.57 -15.36 34.52
N TYR A 34 18.84 -16.42 33.76
CA TYR A 34 19.07 -17.74 34.34
C TYR A 34 20.51 -17.83 34.85
N GLY A 35 20.73 -18.34 36.07
CA GLY A 35 22.06 -18.47 36.65
C GLY A 35 22.49 -17.33 37.59
N VAL A 36 21.56 -16.48 38.04
CA VAL A 36 21.81 -15.50 39.12
C VAL A 36 22.32 -16.23 40.38
N GLY A 37 23.31 -15.65 41.05
CA GLY A 37 24.03 -16.29 42.15
C GLY A 37 25.19 -17.20 41.72
N THR A 38 25.44 -17.31 40.41
CA THR A 38 26.56 -18.08 39.84
C THR A 38 27.46 -17.18 38.96
N PRO A 39 28.68 -17.60 38.61
CA PRO A 39 29.57 -16.82 37.74
C PRO A 39 29.15 -16.82 36.27
N THR A 40 28.10 -17.57 35.88
CA THR A 40 27.59 -17.67 34.51
C THR A 40 26.10 -17.35 34.46
N VAL A 41 25.69 -16.44 33.58
CA VAL A 41 24.28 -16.15 33.32
C VAL A 41 23.94 -16.39 31.86
N SER A 42 22.76 -16.98 31.62
CA SER A 42 22.17 -17.15 30.29
C SER A 42 20.98 -16.22 30.10
N VAL A 43 20.97 -15.46 29.01
CA VAL A 43 19.93 -14.47 28.68
C VAL A 43 19.66 -14.43 27.18
N SER A 44 18.41 -14.15 26.81
CA SER A 44 18.04 -13.71 25.47
C SER A 44 17.91 -12.17 25.46
N ILE A 45 18.61 -11.48 24.55
CA ILE A 45 18.51 -10.01 24.38
C ILE A 45 18.05 -9.67 22.95
N GLY A 46 17.34 -8.55 22.79
CA GLY A 46 16.97 -8.02 21.47
C GLY A 46 16.63 -6.54 21.50
N SER A 47 16.69 -5.88 20.34
CA SER A 47 16.57 -4.41 20.21
C SER A 47 15.20 -3.91 19.72
N GLY A 48 14.21 -4.79 19.47
CA GLY A 48 12.82 -4.38 19.15
C GLY A 48 12.59 -3.62 17.83
N GLU A 49 13.62 -3.06 17.20
CA GLU A 49 13.54 -2.32 15.93
C GLU A 49 14.38 -3.02 14.84
N PHE A 50 13.78 -3.19 13.66
CA PHE A 50 14.39 -3.87 12.52
C PHE A 50 14.74 -2.89 11.41
N GLY A 51 15.96 -2.99 10.90
CA GLY A 51 16.35 -2.59 9.55
C GLY A 51 17.32 -3.65 9.02
N THR A 52 17.13 -4.14 7.81
CA THR A 52 17.97 -5.22 7.25
C THR A 52 19.39 -4.75 6.88
N GLY A 53 19.71 -3.46 7.04
CA GLY A 53 20.89 -2.82 6.48
C GLY A 53 20.89 -2.73 4.95
N LEU A 54 19.93 -3.38 4.29
CA LEU A 54 19.69 -3.26 2.85
C LEU A 54 18.82 -2.04 2.58
N ALA A 55 19.03 -1.42 1.42
CA ALA A 55 18.12 -0.38 0.94
C ALA A 55 16.66 -0.91 0.96
N PRO A 56 15.69 -0.08 1.38
CA PRO A 56 14.28 -0.50 1.40
C PRO A 56 13.88 -1.09 0.05
N ASN A 57 13.36 -2.32 0.05
CA ASN A 57 12.94 -2.98 -1.18
C ASN A 57 11.60 -2.41 -1.66
N ARG A 58 11.68 -1.19 -2.22
CA ARG A 58 10.54 -0.42 -2.71
C ARG A 58 9.69 -1.21 -3.69
N LEU A 59 10.31 -1.97 -4.59
CA LEU A 59 9.58 -2.74 -5.61
C LEU A 59 8.83 -3.94 -5.00
N ALA A 60 9.42 -4.63 -4.02
CA ALA A 60 8.72 -5.72 -3.33
C ALA A 60 7.53 -5.20 -2.53
N LEU A 61 7.69 -4.09 -1.80
CA LEU A 61 6.60 -3.50 -1.03
C LEU A 61 5.51 -2.90 -1.95
N LEU A 62 5.91 -2.27 -3.06
CA LEU A 62 4.97 -1.83 -4.09
C LEU A 62 4.17 -3.01 -4.65
N ALA A 63 4.83 -4.14 -4.91
CA ALA A 63 4.17 -5.35 -5.37
C ALA A 63 3.18 -5.89 -4.32
N SER A 64 3.52 -5.90 -3.04
CA SER A 64 2.59 -6.37 -1.99
C SER A 64 1.35 -5.50 -1.84
N PHE A 65 1.42 -4.21 -2.16
CA PHE A 65 0.27 -3.29 -2.14
C PHE A 65 -0.62 -3.34 -3.40
N THR A 66 -0.19 -4.07 -4.44
CA THR A 66 -0.81 -4.03 -5.78
C THR A 66 -1.16 -5.40 -6.33
N GLN A 67 -1.49 -6.36 -5.45
CA GLN A 67 -2.12 -7.62 -5.83
C GLN A 67 -3.65 -7.46 -5.85
N ASP A 68 -4.35 -8.41 -6.46
CA ASP A 68 -5.81 -8.45 -6.59
C ASP A 68 -6.54 -8.99 -5.34
N SER A 69 -5.77 -9.46 -4.36
CA SER A 69 -6.28 -10.04 -3.12
C SER A 69 -6.79 -8.99 -2.13
N PRO A 70 -7.78 -9.32 -1.27
CA PRO A 70 -8.25 -8.44 -0.20
C PRO A 70 -7.13 -8.03 0.75
N GLY A 71 -6.24 -8.96 1.12
CA GLY A 71 -5.12 -8.67 2.02
C GLY A 71 -4.14 -7.65 1.46
N SER A 72 -3.96 -7.59 0.13
CA SER A 72 -3.14 -6.55 -0.51
C SER A 72 -3.79 -5.18 -0.43
N TYR A 73 -5.11 -5.12 -0.65
CA TYR A 73 -5.89 -3.89 -0.46
C TYR A 73 -5.84 -3.40 0.98
N ASP A 74 -6.03 -4.30 1.96
CA ASP A 74 -6.00 -3.94 3.39
C ASP A 74 -4.62 -3.42 3.81
N ALA A 75 -3.55 -4.07 3.37
CA ALA A 75 -2.18 -3.64 3.64
C ALA A 75 -1.91 -2.25 3.04
N TRP A 76 -2.33 -2.01 1.79
CA TRP A 76 -2.21 -0.70 1.16
C TRP A 76 -3.05 0.36 1.88
N ASN A 77 -4.28 0.03 2.29
CA ASN A 77 -5.19 0.96 2.94
C ASN A 77 -4.70 1.34 4.34
N ALA A 78 -4.08 0.41 5.08
CA ALA A 78 -3.40 0.70 6.33
C ALA A 78 -2.17 1.59 6.10
N ALA A 79 -1.35 1.30 5.08
CA ALA A 79 -0.18 2.10 4.75
C ALA A 79 -0.53 3.53 4.32
N ARG A 80 -1.59 3.69 3.52
CA ARG A 80 -2.16 4.99 3.12
C ARG A 80 -2.52 5.88 4.31
N GLN A 81 -3.00 5.29 5.41
CA GLN A 81 -3.38 6.01 6.63
C GLN A 81 -2.17 6.36 7.50
N ASN A 82 -1.00 5.76 7.24
CA ASN A 82 0.22 5.96 8.00
C ASN A 82 1.44 6.18 7.08
N GLN A 83 1.33 7.12 6.12
CA GLN A 83 2.34 7.31 5.08
C GLN A 83 3.73 7.67 5.64
N ALA A 84 3.79 8.34 6.80
CA ALA A 84 5.04 8.69 7.46
C ALA A 84 5.89 7.47 7.80
N ALA A 85 5.27 6.33 8.15
CA ALA A 85 5.97 5.08 8.40
C ALA A 85 6.58 4.45 7.13
N PHE A 86 6.22 4.97 5.94
CA PHE A 86 6.72 4.51 4.64
C PHE A 86 7.53 5.58 3.90
N ALA A 87 7.96 6.65 4.60
CA ALA A 87 8.67 7.77 3.99
C ALA A 87 9.97 7.34 3.27
N GLU A 88 10.68 6.36 3.83
CA GLU A 88 11.93 5.80 3.26
C GLU A 88 11.75 5.15 1.88
N TYR A 89 10.52 4.75 1.52
CA TYR A 89 10.21 4.15 0.23
C TYR A 89 9.89 5.19 -0.86
N ALA A 90 9.73 6.46 -0.49
CA ALA A 90 9.43 7.57 -1.39
C ALA A 90 8.30 7.23 -2.40
N PHE A 91 7.22 6.63 -1.92
CA PHE A 91 6.05 6.35 -2.76
C PHE A 91 5.31 7.64 -3.12
N ASP A 92 4.82 7.69 -4.36
CA ASP A 92 3.85 8.71 -4.77
C ASP A 92 2.46 8.30 -4.28
N TRP A 93 1.95 9.03 -3.27
CA TRP A 93 0.62 8.83 -2.69
C TRP A 93 -0.45 9.75 -3.30
N ALA A 94 -0.08 10.59 -4.27
CA ALA A 94 -1.01 11.53 -4.89
C ALA A 94 -2.12 10.79 -5.63
N THR A 95 -3.34 11.31 -5.53
CA THR A 95 -4.51 10.78 -6.23
C THR A 95 -5.47 11.92 -6.53
N ASN A 96 -6.14 11.84 -7.67
CA ASN A 96 -7.31 12.63 -7.99
C ASN A 96 -8.58 11.77 -7.95
N PHE A 97 -8.54 10.66 -7.21
CA PHE A 97 -9.64 9.73 -7.06
C PHE A 97 -10.21 9.33 -8.44
N CYS A 98 -11.52 9.41 -8.62
CA CYS A 98 -12.18 8.95 -9.85
C CYS A 98 -12.42 10.08 -10.87
N THR A 99 -11.66 11.19 -10.85
CA THR A 99 -11.88 12.35 -11.74
C THR A 99 -11.95 11.99 -13.22
N TRP A 100 -11.15 11.04 -13.69
CA TRP A 100 -11.12 10.61 -15.10
C TRP A 100 -11.89 9.32 -15.36
N ALA A 101 -12.67 8.86 -14.38
CA ALA A 101 -13.50 7.68 -14.52
C ALA A 101 -14.84 8.02 -15.22
N PRO A 102 -15.52 7.01 -15.79
CA PRO A 102 -16.89 7.16 -16.26
C PRO A 102 -17.84 7.71 -15.19
N ASP A 103 -18.96 8.31 -15.61
CA ASP A 103 -19.94 8.89 -14.68
C ASP A 103 -20.49 7.85 -13.69
N ASN A 104 -20.67 8.26 -12.43
CA ASN A 104 -21.22 7.45 -11.34
C ASN A 104 -22.54 8.07 -10.82
N PRO A 105 -23.66 7.91 -11.57
CA PRO A 105 -24.90 8.62 -11.29
C PRO A 105 -25.60 8.17 -10.00
N LEU A 106 -25.29 6.96 -9.51
CA LEU A 106 -25.86 6.40 -8.28
C LEU A 106 -24.97 6.65 -7.05
N GLY A 107 -23.77 7.23 -7.22
CA GLY A 107 -22.90 7.63 -6.12
C GLY A 107 -22.26 6.46 -5.35
N PHE A 108 -21.90 5.37 -6.04
CA PHE A 108 -21.15 4.27 -5.40
C PHE A 108 -19.76 4.74 -4.95
N SER A 109 -19.32 4.34 -3.77
CA SER A 109 -18.09 4.85 -3.13
C SER A 109 -16.82 4.20 -3.69
N PHE A 110 -16.47 4.53 -4.94
CA PHE A 110 -15.32 3.96 -5.65
C PHE A 110 -14.01 4.72 -5.44
N GLU A 111 -14.02 5.83 -4.70
CA GLU A 111 -12.88 6.74 -4.54
C GLU A 111 -11.65 6.02 -3.98
N ARG A 112 -11.87 5.09 -3.04
CA ARG A 112 -10.76 4.34 -2.44
C ARG A 112 -10.16 3.33 -3.41
N SER A 113 -10.98 2.68 -4.25
CA SER A 113 -10.50 1.82 -5.34
C SER A 113 -9.68 2.63 -6.35
N CYS A 114 -10.19 3.79 -6.77
CA CYS A 114 -9.48 4.69 -7.69
C CYS A 114 -8.14 5.15 -7.10
N ALA A 115 -8.11 5.46 -5.79
CA ALA A 115 -6.87 5.89 -5.16
C ALA A 115 -5.79 4.80 -5.07
N ARG A 116 -6.16 3.52 -4.95
CA ARG A 116 -5.19 2.40 -5.02
C ARG A 116 -4.68 2.17 -6.44
N HIS A 117 -5.57 2.33 -7.42
CA HIS A 117 -5.23 2.27 -8.83
C HIS A 117 -4.21 3.36 -9.21
N ASP A 118 -4.48 4.61 -8.82
CA ASP A 118 -3.56 5.75 -8.99
C ASP A 118 -2.20 5.49 -8.35
N PHE A 119 -2.19 5.00 -7.10
CA PHE A 119 -0.96 4.65 -6.39
C PHE A 119 -0.13 3.65 -7.19
N GLY A 120 -0.75 2.57 -7.68
CA GLY A 120 -0.08 1.59 -8.52
C GLY A 120 0.47 2.22 -9.79
N TYR A 121 -0.37 2.93 -10.54
CA TYR A 121 0.00 3.53 -11.82
C TYR A 121 1.18 4.48 -11.70
N ARG A 122 1.14 5.41 -10.75
CA ARG A 122 2.19 6.41 -10.53
C ARG A 122 3.52 5.77 -10.18
N ASN A 123 3.51 4.84 -9.22
CA ASN A 123 4.73 4.23 -8.74
C ASN A 123 5.35 3.23 -9.74
N TYR A 124 4.54 2.48 -10.49
CA TYR A 124 5.06 1.61 -11.55
C TYR A 124 5.57 2.39 -12.77
N LYS A 125 4.98 3.55 -13.08
CA LYS A 125 5.52 4.48 -14.10
C LYS A 125 6.84 5.09 -13.67
N ALA A 126 6.94 5.58 -12.44
CA ALA A 126 8.18 6.10 -11.88
C ALA A 126 9.29 5.04 -11.85
N ALA A 127 8.93 3.77 -11.65
CA ALA A 127 9.84 2.64 -11.71
C ALA A 127 10.14 2.12 -13.13
N GLN A 128 9.56 2.70 -14.19
CA GLN A 128 9.68 2.23 -15.58
C GLN A 128 9.28 0.76 -15.78
N ARG A 129 8.29 0.28 -15.00
CA ARG A 129 7.78 -1.11 -15.07
C ARG A 129 6.28 -1.18 -15.33
N PHE A 130 5.67 -0.08 -15.77
CA PHE A 130 4.22 0.06 -15.90
C PHE A 130 3.61 -0.98 -16.85
N GLU A 131 4.11 -1.10 -18.09
CA GLU A 131 3.52 -2.00 -19.10
C GLU A 131 3.43 -3.46 -18.61
N ALA A 132 4.48 -3.97 -17.98
CA ALA A 132 4.52 -5.35 -17.48
C ALA A 132 3.59 -5.60 -16.27
N ASN A 133 3.04 -4.55 -15.66
CA ASN A 133 2.23 -4.65 -14.44
C ASN A 133 0.80 -4.11 -14.63
N LYS A 134 0.54 -3.36 -15.69
CA LYS A 134 -0.74 -2.67 -15.95
C LYS A 134 -1.95 -3.60 -15.79
N ASP A 135 -1.92 -4.77 -16.43
CA ASP A 135 -3.03 -5.72 -16.38
C ASP A 135 -3.35 -6.19 -14.97
N ARG A 136 -2.32 -6.43 -14.13
CA ARG A 136 -2.52 -6.78 -12.72
C ARG A 136 -3.09 -5.60 -11.93
N LEU A 137 -2.65 -4.37 -12.21
CA LEU A 137 -3.17 -3.18 -11.53
C LEU A 137 -4.65 -2.94 -11.86
N ASP A 138 -5.03 -3.11 -13.12
CA ASP A 138 -6.43 -2.98 -13.56
C ASP A 138 -7.31 -4.09 -12.98
N LEU A 139 -6.79 -5.33 -12.92
CA LEU A 139 -7.49 -6.44 -12.27
C LEU A 139 -7.67 -6.21 -10.76
N ALA A 140 -6.64 -5.69 -10.09
CA ALA A 140 -6.68 -5.36 -8.68
C ALA A 140 -7.72 -4.26 -8.38
N PHE A 141 -7.80 -3.25 -9.25
CA PHE A 141 -8.82 -2.21 -9.20
C PHE A 141 -10.24 -2.78 -9.37
N TYR A 142 -10.45 -3.66 -10.36
CA TYR A 142 -11.74 -4.33 -10.53
C TYR A 142 -12.15 -5.13 -9.29
N GLY A 143 -11.21 -5.88 -8.71
CA GLY A 143 -11.45 -6.61 -7.46
C GLY A 143 -11.84 -5.71 -6.29
N ASP A 144 -11.26 -4.50 -6.17
CA ASP A 144 -11.66 -3.53 -5.15
C ASP A 144 -13.06 -2.99 -5.37
N LEU A 145 -13.40 -2.64 -6.62
CA LEU A 145 -14.74 -2.17 -6.98
C LEU A 145 -15.79 -3.25 -6.67
N GLN A 146 -15.51 -4.51 -7.01
CA GLN A 146 -16.40 -5.63 -6.70
C GLN A 146 -16.59 -5.82 -5.19
N ARG A 147 -15.51 -5.73 -4.40
CA ARG A 147 -15.60 -5.80 -2.94
C ARG A 147 -16.43 -4.66 -2.36
N GLN A 148 -16.28 -3.44 -2.88
CA GLN A 148 -17.11 -2.31 -2.49
C GLN A 148 -18.57 -2.54 -2.86
N CYS A 149 -18.85 -3.13 -4.03
CA CYS A 149 -20.21 -3.46 -4.43
C CYS A 149 -20.87 -4.47 -3.48
N ALA A 150 -20.10 -5.45 -2.98
CA ALA A 150 -20.60 -6.45 -2.05
C ALA A 150 -21.05 -5.87 -0.69
N THR A 151 -20.66 -4.64 -0.33
CA THR A 151 -21.10 -3.99 0.91
C THR A 151 -22.46 -3.30 0.80
N TYR A 152 -23.01 -3.15 -0.41
CA TYR A 152 -24.32 -2.54 -0.61
C TYR A 152 -25.45 -3.57 -0.49
N GLU A 153 -26.65 -3.06 -0.21
CA GLU A 153 -27.90 -3.83 -0.23
C GLU A 153 -28.07 -4.59 -1.56
N ALA A 154 -28.68 -5.77 -1.51
CA ALA A 154 -28.80 -6.68 -2.66
C ALA A 154 -29.42 -6.02 -3.91
N VAL A 155 -30.32 -5.06 -3.73
CA VAL A 155 -30.96 -4.31 -4.83
C VAL A 155 -29.99 -3.36 -5.57
N LEU A 156 -28.97 -2.87 -4.88
CA LEU A 156 -27.95 -1.96 -5.43
C LEU A 156 -26.73 -2.70 -5.99
N GLN A 157 -26.57 -3.99 -5.67
CA GLN A 157 -25.41 -4.77 -6.12
C GLN A 157 -25.34 -4.90 -7.65
N PRO A 158 -26.40 -5.28 -8.40
CA PRO A 158 -26.32 -5.41 -9.86
C PRO A 158 -25.88 -4.13 -10.58
N PRO A 159 -26.48 -2.94 -10.33
CA PRO A 159 -25.99 -1.71 -10.97
C PRO A 159 -24.59 -1.31 -10.52
N CYS A 160 -24.20 -1.59 -9.27
CA CYS A 160 -22.82 -1.37 -8.81
C CYS A 160 -21.82 -2.21 -9.58
N TYR A 161 -22.07 -3.52 -9.71
CA TYR A 161 -21.17 -4.42 -10.45
C TYR A 161 -21.09 -4.08 -11.94
N ALA A 162 -22.20 -3.64 -12.53
CA ALA A 162 -22.22 -3.16 -13.91
C ALA A 162 -21.33 -1.91 -14.08
N LEU A 163 -21.43 -0.93 -13.18
CA LEU A 163 -20.58 0.25 -13.22
C LEU A 163 -19.11 -0.10 -12.95
N ALA A 164 -18.83 -1.01 -12.00
CA ALA A 164 -17.50 -1.50 -11.71
C ALA A 164 -16.83 -2.12 -12.95
N PHE A 165 -17.59 -2.87 -13.75
CA PHE A 165 -17.12 -3.42 -15.02
C PHE A 165 -16.80 -2.32 -16.03
N VAL A 166 -17.65 -1.30 -16.17
CA VAL A 166 -17.40 -0.14 -17.04
C VAL A 166 -16.12 0.61 -16.64
N TYR A 167 -15.89 0.80 -15.34
CA TYR A 167 -14.67 1.41 -14.81
C TYR A 167 -13.42 0.59 -15.17
N TYR A 168 -13.48 -0.74 -15.04
CA TYR A 168 -12.37 -1.64 -15.40
C TYR A 168 -12.10 -1.66 -16.92
N GLU A 169 -13.12 -1.73 -17.75
CA GLU A 169 -12.94 -1.70 -19.21
C GLU A 169 -12.37 -0.36 -19.69
N ALA A 170 -12.79 0.75 -19.07
CA ALA A 170 -12.23 2.07 -19.36
C ALA A 170 -10.71 2.12 -19.11
N THR A 171 -10.23 1.57 -17.98
CA THR A 171 -8.78 1.54 -17.68
C THR A 171 -8.03 0.58 -18.60
N ARG A 172 -8.62 -0.56 -18.97
CA ARG A 172 -8.02 -1.52 -19.92
C ARG A 172 -7.85 -0.92 -21.32
N ILE A 173 -8.88 -0.28 -21.85
CA ILE A 173 -8.89 0.26 -23.23
C ILE A 173 -8.04 1.52 -23.33
N PHE A 174 -8.24 2.48 -22.42
CA PHE A 174 -7.63 3.81 -22.55
C PHE A 174 -6.31 3.94 -21.79
N GLY A 175 -6.05 3.09 -20.79
CA GLY A 175 -4.94 3.27 -19.87
C GLY A 175 -5.00 4.64 -19.19
N PHE A 176 -3.84 5.25 -18.97
CA PHE A 176 -3.76 6.65 -18.52
C PHE A 176 -3.62 7.52 -19.77
N GLN A 177 -4.68 8.20 -20.19
CA GLN A 177 -4.53 9.16 -21.27
C GLN A 177 -3.95 10.46 -20.73
N LYS A 178 -2.82 10.89 -21.30
CA LYS A 178 -2.34 12.26 -21.15
C LYS A 178 -3.11 13.12 -22.15
N VAL A 179 -4.30 13.57 -21.74
CA VAL A 179 -5.01 14.63 -22.44
C VAL A 179 -4.79 15.92 -21.65
N THR A 180 -4.19 16.93 -22.27
CA THR A 180 -4.04 18.26 -21.65
C THR A 180 -5.33 19.06 -21.78
N ASP A 181 -5.54 20.03 -20.90
CA ASP A 181 -6.70 20.93 -20.99
C ASP A 181 -6.75 21.66 -22.34
N GLU A 182 -5.59 21.98 -22.94
CA GLU A 182 -5.55 22.55 -24.29
C GLU A 182 -6.05 21.56 -25.34
N GLN A 183 -5.69 20.27 -25.24
CA GLN A 183 -6.17 19.24 -26.14
C GLN A 183 -7.69 19.03 -25.99
N ILE A 184 -8.23 19.11 -24.77
CA ILE A 184 -9.68 19.07 -24.51
C ILE A 184 -10.36 20.29 -25.14
N ALA A 185 -9.82 21.49 -24.89
CA ALA A 185 -10.38 22.74 -25.40
C ALA A 185 -10.36 22.80 -26.93
N GLU A 186 -9.30 22.30 -27.56
CA GLU A 186 -9.22 22.23 -29.02
C GLU A 186 -10.18 21.19 -29.60
N ALA A 187 -10.26 20.00 -29.00
CA ALA A 187 -11.23 18.98 -29.40
C ALA A 187 -12.68 19.49 -29.29
N ALA A 188 -12.99 20.23 -28.22
CA ALA A 188 -14.32 20.80 -27.99
C ALA A 188 -14.77 21.76 -29.11
N LYS A 189 -13.85 22.51 -29.73
CA LYS A 189 -14.16 23.40 -30.87
C LYS A 189 -14.51 22.63 -32.15
N LEU A 190 -14.02 21.40 -32.27
CA LEU A 190 -14.23 20.52 -33.41
C LEU A 190 -15.47 19.63 -33.24
N MET A 191 -16.07 19.62 -32.05
CA MET A 191 -17.28 18.84 -31.80
C MET A 191 -18.47 19.36 -32.64
N PRO A 192 -19.29 18.47 -33.21
CA PRO A 192 -20.52 18.88 -33.89
C PRO A 192 -21.40 19.72 -32.95
N LYS A 193 -22.13 20.69 -33.52
CA LYS A 193 -23.14 21.41 -32.75
C LYS A 193 -24.17 20.40 -32.21
N ASP A 194 -24.59 20.61 -30.97
CA ASP A 194 -25.55 19.79 -30.20
C ASP A 194 -25.05 18.46 -29.60
N THR A 195 -23.73 18.19 -29.58
CA THR A 195 -23.20 17.09 -28.75
C THR A 195 -23.04 17.51 -27.28
N SER A 196 -23.94 17.04 -26.40
CA SER A 196 -23.89 17.28 -24.95
C SER A 196 -23.15 16.16 -24.22
N GLY A 197 -21.83 16.08 -24.38
CA GLY A 197 -20.97 15.31 -23.47
C GLY A 197 -20.47 16.24 -22.37
N LYS A 198 -20.73 15.93 -21.10
CA LYS A 198 -20.11 16.68 -19.99
C LYS A 198 -18.66 16.21 -19.90
N ALA A 199 -17.69 17.09 -20.16
CA ALA A 199 -16.29 16.77 -19.93
C ALA A 199 -16.10 16.41 -18.44
N PRO A 200 -15.28 15.40 -18.10
CA PRO A 200 -14.92 15.16 -16.71
C PRO A 200 -14.27 16.43 -16.16
N SER A 201 -14.84 16.96 -15.08
CA SER A 201 -14.32 18.16 -14.42
C SER A 201 -12.98 17.84 -13.77
N ALA A 202 -11.92 18.49 -14.27
CA ALA A 202 -10.54 18.40 -13.78
C ALA A 202 -10.39 18.78 -12.30
#